data_AF-A0A9Q0R9Z5-F1
#
_entry.id   AF-A0A9Q0R9Z5-F1
#
_cell.length_a   1.000
_cell.length_b   1.000
_cell.length_c   1.000
_cell.angle_alpha   90.00
_cell.angle_beta   90.00
_cell.angle_gamma   90.00
#
_symmetry.space_group_name_H-M   'P 1'
#
loop_
_entity.id
_entity.type
_entity.pdbx_description
1 polymer ?
#
loop_
_entity_poly.entity_id
_entity_poly.type
_entity_poly.pdbx_seq_one_letter_code
_entity_poly.pdbx_strand_id
1 'polypeptide(L)'
;MEFEQNFQLLPKVLKILEKIENNSTVEVAKAVQIFDEKIEKCFSILESSPELKITREEQLELLDQKKKILQKKTELCEKYQHFPKLLQFISCTNFATLPNEAENNMEIEEKNNSNSNLN
;
A
#
# COMPACT_ATOMS: atom_id res chain seq x y z
N MET A 1 4.25 0.80 10.70
CA MET A 1 5.54 1.53 10.70
C MET A 1 6.69 0.50 10.61
N GLU A 2 6.65 -0.40 9.62
CA GLU A 2 7.61 -1.52 9.46
C GLU A 2 8.65 -1.27 8.36
N PHE A 3 8.52 -0.17 7.61
CA PHE A 3 9.37 0.12 6.48
C PHE A 3 10.83 0.34 6.91
N GLU A 4 11.06 1.15 7.95
CA GLU A 4 12.41 1.51 8.41
C GLU A 4 13.26 0.32 8.87
N GLN A 5 12.65 -0.73 9.43
CA GLN A 5 13.38 -1.93 9.87
C GLN A 5 13.85 -2.79 8.70
N ASN A 6 13.15 -2.75 7.56
CA ASN A 6 13.49 -3.53 6.38
C ASN A 6 14.60 -2.87 5.54
N PHE A 7 14.75 -1.54 5.61
CA PHE A 7 15.74 -0.77 4.82
C PHE A 7 17.09 -0.52 5.52
N GLN A 8 17.43 -1.26 6.58
CA GLN A 8 18.76 -1.20 7.22
C GLN A 8 19.80 -2.08 6.52
N LEU A 9 20.00 -1.87 5.22
CA LEU A 9 20.94 -2.67 4.41
C LEU A 9 22.41 -2.31 4.71
N LEU A 10 22.73 -1.02 4.83
CA LEU A 10 24.10 -0.54 5.06
C LEU A 10 24.77 -1.10 6.34
N PRO A 11 24.12 -1.07 7.53
CA PRO A 11 24.70 -1.68 8.73
C PRO A 11 24.92 -3.20 8.62
N LYS A 12 24.15 -3.89 7.78
CA LYS A 12 24.32 -5.33 7.53
C LYS A 12 25.51 -5.62 6.64
N VAL A 13 25.76 -4.79 5.63
CA VAL A 13 26.95 -4.88 4.78
C VAL A 13 28.21 -4.71 5.61
N LEU A 14 28.25 -3.72 6.52
CA LEU A 14 29.38 -3.53 7.43
C LEU A 14 29.68 -4.76 8.29
N LYS A 15 28.64 -5.39 8.86
CA LYS A 15 28.80 -6.64 9.63
C LYS A 15 29.30 -7.82 8.81
N ILE A 16 29.01 -7.87 7.51
CA ILE A 16 29.56 -8.90 6.62
C ILE A 16 31.04 -8.62 6.35
N LEU A 17 31.41 -7.37 6.11
CA LEU A 17 32.80 -6.95 5.89
C LEU A 17 33.68 -7.24 7.11
N GLU A 18 33.20 -6.97 8.32
CA GLU A 18 33.90 -7.32 9.58
C GLU A 18 34.11 -8.83 9.72
N LYS A 19 33.17 -9.67 9.24
CA LYS A 19 33.31 -11.13 9.28
C LYS A 19 34.27 -11.67 8.23
N ILE A 20 34.39 -10.99 7.09
CA ILE A 20 35.39 -11.28 6.06
C ILE A 20 36.79 -11.01 6.60
N GLU A 21 36.98 -9.88 7.30
CA GLU A 21 38.25 -9.52 7.94
C GLU A 21 38.68 -10.56 8.99
N ASN A 22 37.73 -11.19 9.67
CA ASN A 22 37.96 -12.23 10.67
C ASN A 22 38.11 -13.66 10.09
N ASN A 23 38.21 -13.84 8.76
CA ASN A 23 38.39 -15.14 8.07
C ASN A 23 37.35 -16.24 8.38
N SER A 24 36.17 -15.88 8.88
CA SER A 24 35.12 -16.84 9.21
C SER A 24 34.23 -17.13 7.98
N THR A 25 34.72 -17.95 7.05
CA THR A 25 34.06 -18.25 5.77
C THR A 25 32.64 -18.79 5.91
N VAL A 26 32.39 -19.65 6.91
CA VAL A 26 31.06 -20.22 7.19
C VAL A 26 30.08 -19.15 7.68
N GLU A 27 30.54 -18.21 8.51
CA GLU A 27 29.69 -17.14 9.01
C GLU A 27 29.44 -16.04 7.98
N VAL A 28 30.40 -15.78 7.11
CA VAL A 28 30.24 -14.90 5.96
C VAL A 28 29.17 -15.45 5.03
N ALA A 29 29.25 -16.74 4.68
CA ALA A 29 28.24 -17.38 3.81
C ALA A 29 26.82 -17.26 4.38
N LYS A 30 26.65 -17.52 5.69
CA LYS A 30 25.35 -17.34 6.37
C LYS A 30 24.89 -15.88 6.40
N ALA A 31 25.80 -14.95 6.63
CA ALA A 31 25.47 -13.53 6.71
C ALA A 31 25.09 -12.94 5.33
N VAL A 32 25.76 -13.40 4.26
CA VAL A 32 25.42 -13.06 2.87
C VAL A 32 24.05 -13.64 2.49
N GLN A 33 23.78 -14.92 2.81
CA GLN A 33 22.47 -15.51 2.54
C GLN A 33 21.32 -14.74 3.20
N ILE A 34 21.47 -14.38 4.49
CA ILE A 34 20.47 -13.56 5.22
C ILE A 34 20.34 -12.15 4.62
N PHE A 35 21.40 -11.63 4.00
CA PHE A 35 21.39 -10.34 3.34
C PHE A 35 20.63 -10.40 2.01
N ASP A 36 20.87 -11.44 1.21
CA ASP A 36 20.17 -11.68 -0.05
C ASP A 36 18.67 -11.87 0.18
N GLU A 37 18.27 -12.68 1.16
CA GLU A 37 16.86 -12.86 1.55
C GLU A 37 16.17 -11.54 1.92
N LYS A 38 16.91 -10.62 2.56
CA LYS A 38 16.38 -9.28 2.91
C LYS A 38 16.32 -8.35 1.71
N ILE A 39 17.27 -8.44 0.79
CA ILE A 39 17.24 -7.70 -0.47
C ILE A 39 16.04 -8.15 -1.30
N GLU A 40 15.81 -9.45 -1.45
CA GLU A 40 14.65 -9.98 -2.15
C GLU A 40 13.33 -9.51 -1.52
N LYS A 41 13.25 -9.51 -0.18
CA LYS A 41 12.09 -8.96 0.53
C LYS A 41 11.89 -7.48 0.25
N CYS A 42 12.97 -6.69 0.19
CA CYS A 42 12.88 -5.28 -0.16
C CYS A 42 12.39 -5.09 -1.60
N PHE A 43 12.92 -5.86 -2.56
CA PHE A 43 12.46 -5.80 -3.95
C PHE A 43 10.98 -6.19 -4.08
N SER A 44 10.53 -7.24 -3.41
CA SER A 44 9.12 -7.64 -3.40
C SER A 44 8.21 -6.52 -2.85
N ILE A 45 8.63 -5.83 -1.79
CA ILE A 45 7.90 -4.65 -1.25
C ILE A 45 7.90 -3.49 -2.25
N LEU A 46 9.02 -3.25 -2.94
CA LEU A 46 9.12 -2.18 -3.94
C LEU A 46 8.28 -2.48 -5.19
N GLU A 47 8.24 -3.73 -5.65
CA GLU A 47 7.46 -4.17 -6.81
C GLU A 47 5.95 -4.21 -6.54
N SER A 48 5.56 -4.52 -5.31
CA SER A 48 4.16 -4.56 -4.89
C SER A 48 3.55 -3.18 -4.66
N SER A 49 4.35 -2.13 -4.48
CA SER A 49 3.83 -0.76 -4.36
C SER A 49 3.55 -0.16 -5.74
N PRO A 50 2.28 0.10 -6.08
CA PRO A 50 1.91 0.67 -7.37
C PRO A 50 2.41 2.12 -7.53
N GLU A 51 2.66 2.83 -6.43
CA GLU A 51 3.13 4.22 -6.46
C GLU A 51 4.59 4.38 -6.90
N LEU A 52 5.40 3.32 -6.79
CA LEU A 52 6.82 3.33 -7.19
C LEU A 52 7.03 3.17 -8.69
N LYS A 53 5.98 2.85 -9.46
CA LYS A 53 6.05 2.69 -10.92
C LYS A 53 6.09 4.01 -11.68
N ILE A 54 5.86 5.12 -10.99
CA ILE A 54 5.82 6.47 -11.56
C ILE A 54 6.95 7.31 -10.98
N THR A 55 7.48 8.19 -11.83
CA THR A 55 8.52 9.15 -11.45
C THR A 55 8.02 10.12 -10.40
N ARG A 56 8.93 10.78 -9.68
CA ARG A 56 8.58 11.78 -8.67
C ARG A 56 7.76 12.92 -9.27
N GLU A 57 8.09 13.33 -10.48
CA GLU A 57 7.38 14.39 -11.22
C GLU A 57 5.93 13.97 -11.51
N GLU A 58 5.72 12.73 -11.97
CA GLU A 58 4.39 12.16 -12.21
C GLU A 58 3.59 12.00 -10.91
N GLN A 59 4.24 11.63 -9.80
CA GLN A 59 3.59 11.57 -8.48
C GLN A 59 3.08 12.95 -8.04
N LEU A 60 3.88 14.00 -8.27
CA LEU A 60 3.50 15.37 -7.94
C LEU A 60 2.35 15.87 -8.82
N GLU A 61 2.36 15.54 -10.11
CA GLU A 61 1.26 15.87 -11.02
C GLU A 61 -0.04 15.17 -10.61
N LEU A 62 0.04 13.86 -10.33
CA LEU A 62 -1.12 13.09 -9.87
C LEU A 62 -1.67 13.64 -8.55
N LEU A 63 -0.80 14.05 -7.62
CA LEU A 63 -1.21 14.67 -6.37
C LEU A 63 -1.98 15.97 -6.60
N ASP A 64 -1.52 16.83 -7.52
CA ASP A 64 -2.21 18.07 -7.86
C ASP A 64 -3.58 17.82 -8.51
N GLN A 65 -3.66 16.85 -9.43
CA GLN A 65 -4.92 16.43 -10.04
C GLN A 65 -5.91 15.91 -8.99
N LYS A 66 -5.47 15.06 -8.05
CA LYS A 66 -6.30 14.52 -6.97
C LYS A 66 -6.78 15.62 -6.02
N LYS A 67 -5.94 16.60 -5.69
CA LYS A 67 -6.33 17.77 -4.88
C LYS A 67 -7.44 18.57 -5.55
N LYS A 68 -7.32 18.84 -6.85
CA LYS A 68 -8.36 19.54 -7.63
C LYS A 68 -9.69 18.78 -7.65
N ILE A 69 -9.64 17.45 -7.81
CA ILE A 69 -10.84 16.60 -7.76
C ILE A 69 -11.48 16.64 -6.37
N LEU A 70 -10.67 16.51 -5.32
CA LEU A 70 -11.14 16.56 -3.94
C LEU A 70 -11.82 17.90 -3.65
N GLN A 71 -11.20 19.01 -4.01
CA GLN A 71 -11.77 20.34 -3.82
C GLN A 71 -13.15 20.46 -4.51
N LYS A 72 -13.26 20.04 -5.77
CA LYS A 72 -14.55 20.04 -6.49
C LYS A 72 -15.60 19.19 -5.79
N LYS A 73 -15.23 18.01 -5.29
CA LYS A 73 -16.15 17.13 -4.55
C LYS A 73 -16.59 17.75 -3.24
N THR A 74 -15.67 18.37 -2.50
CA THR A 74 -15.98 19.08 -1.25
C THR A 74 -16.95 20.25 -1.51
N GLU A 75 -16.67 21.09 -2.50
CA GLU A 75 -17.55 22.21 -2.88
C GLU A 75 -18.95 21.72 -3.31
N LEU A 76 -19.03 20.57 -4.00
CA LEU A 76 -20.31 19.95 -4.34
C LEU A 76 -21.02 19.44 -3.09
N CYS A 77 -20.34 18.72 -2.19
CA CYS A 77 -20.91 18.27 -0.92
C CYS A 77 -21.47 19.43 -0.09
N GLU A 78 -20.74 20.54 0.03
CA GLU A 78 -21.21 21.74 0.71
C GLU A 78 -22.48 22.32 0.05
N LYS A 79 -22.51 22.42 -1.29
CA LYS A 79 -23.69 22.86 -2.04
C LYS A 79 -24.90 21.94 -1.81
N TYR A 80 -24.70 20.63 -1.76
CA TYR A 80 -25.76 19.66 -1.52
C TYR A 80 -26.22 19.62 -0.06
N GLN A 81 -25.33 19.89 0.89
CA GLN A 81 -25.65 19.98 2.33
C GLN A 81 -26.63 21.14 2.61
N HIS A 82 -26.53 22.22 1.85
CA HIS A 82 -27.44 23.37 1.96
C HIS A 82 -28.67 23.29 1.06
N PHE A 83 -28.90 22.16 0.36
CA PHE A 83 -30.02 22.04 -0.56
C PHE A 83 -31.33 21.68 0.19
N PRO A 84 -32.33 22.59 0.24
CA PRO A 84 -33.49 22.41 1.11
C PRO A 84 -34.35 21.19 0.77
N LYS A 85 -34.45 20.83 -0.52
CA LYS A 85 -35.21 19.65 -0.96
C LYS A 85 -34.53 18.33 -0.56
N LEU A 86 -33.20 18.32 -0.41
CA LEU A 86 -32.44 17.15 0.03
C LEU A 86 -32.60 16.97 1.55
N LEU A 87 -32.52 18.06 2.32
CA LEU A 87 -32.81 18.07 3.75
C LEU A 87 -34.25 17.63 4.04
N GLN A 88 -35.22 18.08 3.22
CA GLN A 88 -36.61 17.65 3.32
C GLN A 88 -36.76 16.15 3.03
N PHE A 89 -36.11 15.63 1.97
CA PHE A 89 -36.12 14.20 1.66
C PHE A 89 -35.48 13.34 2.75
N ILE A 90 -34.33 13.75 3.30
CA ILE A 90 -33.66 13.07 4.42
C ILE A 90 -34.53 13.15 5.69
N SER A 91 -35.17 14.29 5.97
CA SER A 91 -36.06 14.42 7.13
C SER A 91 -37.36 13.60 7.01
N CYS A 92 -37.81 13.35 5.78
CA CYS A 92 -39.00 12.53 5.49
C CYS A 92 -38.68 11.04 5.33
N THR A 93 -37.40 10.67 5.17
CA THR A 93 -36.96 9.27 5.12
C THR A 93 -36.27 8.96 6.44
N ASN A 94 -36.94 8.21 7.31
CA ASN A 94 -36.32 7.62 8.49
C ASN A 94 -35.25 6.61 8.06
N PHE A 95 -34.09 7.08 7.61
CA PHE A 95 -32.87 6.31 7.75
C PHE A 95 -32.56 6.35 9.24
N ALA A 96 -33.15 5.40 9.97
CA ALA A 96 -32.56 4.96 11.22
C ALA A 96 -31.08 4.77 10.93
N THR A 97 -30.25 5.56 11.62
CA THR A 97 -28.80 5.40 11.67
C THR A 97 -28.48 3.91 11.75
N LEU A 98 -28.07 3.33 10.62
CA LEU A 98 -27.46 2.02 10.64
C LEU A 98 -26.21 2.19 11.50
N PRO A 99 -26.03 1.36 12.55
CA PRO A 99 -24.84 1.41 13.36
C PRO A 99 -23.65 1.20 12.44
N ASN A 100 -22.61 1.97 12.74
CA ASN A 100 -21.34 2.00 12.04
C ASN A 100 -20.62 0.66 12.28
N GLU A 101 -21.02 -0.40 11.58
CA GLU A 101 -20.26 -1.65 11.51
C GLU A 101 -19.13 -1.46 10.51
N ALA A 102 -18.11 -0.75 10.97
CA ALA A 102 -16.76 -0.97 10.50
C ALA A 102 -16.31 -2.35 10.99
N GLU A 103 -16.67 -3.41 10.28
CA GLU A 103 -15.97 -4.69 10.40
C GLU A 103 -15.48 -5.17 9.04
N ASN A 104 -14.16 -5.34 9.01
CA ASN A 104 -13.36 -6.08 8.06
C ASN A 104 -14.14 -7.10 7.23
N ASN A 105 -13.99 -7.04 5.90
CA ASN A 105 -13.80 -8.24 5.09
C ASN A 105 -12.97 -7.90 3.86
N MET A 106 -11.68 -8.17 4.02
CA MET A 106 -10.74 -8.43 2.94
C MET A 106 -11.14 -9.80 2.36
N GLU A 107 -11.81 -9.83 1.22
CA GLU A 107 -11.94 -11.07 0.44
C GLU A 107 -11.07 -10.98 -0.80
N ILE A 108 -10.12 -11.91 -0.80
CA ILE A 108 -9.07 -12.17 -1.77
C ILE A 108 -9.74 -12.83 -2.99
N GLU A 109 -9.77 -12.15 -4.13
CA GLU A 109 -10.02 -12.82 -5.41
C GLU A 109 -8.69 -13.38 -5.96
N GLU A 110 -8.24 -14.47 -5.35
CA GLU A 110 -7.52 -15.52 -6.06
C GLU A 110 -8.44 -16.74 -6.11
N LYS A 111 -8.95 -17.08 -7.29
CA LYS A 111 -8.71 -18.39 -7.91
C LYS A 111 -9.49 -18.64 -9.21
N ASN A 112 -8.72 -19.16 -10.15
CA ASN A 112 -9.10 -20.25 -11.06
C ASN A 112 -10.10 -19.94 -12.18
N ASN A 113 -9.58 -19.41 -13.28
CA ASN A 113 -10.02 -19.89 -14.58
C ASN A 113 -9.10 -21.04 -15.02
N SER A 114 -9.46 -22.25 -14.64
CA SER A 114 -8.90 -23.47 -15.22
C SER A 114 -10.00 -24.53 -15.35
N ASN A 115 -10.31 -24.78 -16.62
CA ASN A 115 -10.76 -26.03 -17.23
C ASN A 115 -12.21 -26.50 -17.03
N SER A 116 -12.90 -26.55 -18.17
CA SER A 116 -13.74 -27.67 -18.65
C SER A 116 -14.11 -27.36 -20.10
N ASN A 117 -13.92 -28.18 -21.15
CA ASN A 117 -13.68 -29.61 -21.31
C ASN A 117 -12.96 -29.80 -22.68
N LEU A 118 -11.90 -30.61 -22.79
CA LEU A 118 -11.94 -32.03 -23.21
C LEU A 118 -13.17 -32.43 -24.06
N ASN A 119 -12.97 -32.45 -25.37
CA ASN A 119 -13.02 -33.68 -26.21
C ASN A 119 -12.44 -33.39 -27.59
#